data_AF-A0A2M9Y5J0-F1
#
_entry.id   AF-A0A2M9Y5J0-F1
#
_cell.length_a   1.000
_cell.length_b   1.000
_cell.length_c   1.000
_cell.angle_alpha   90.00
_cell.angle_beta   90.00
_cell.angle_gamma   90.00
#
_symmetry.space_group_name_H-M   'P 1'
#
loop_
_entity.id
_entity.type
_entity.pdbx_description
1 polymer ?
#
loop_
_entity_poly.entity_id
_entity_poly.type
_entity_poly.pdbx_seq_one_letter_code
_entity_poly.pdbx_strand_id
1 'polypeptide(L)'
;MRFPVSFSVFVTITVFTVHCQKQVVPQEEISKYLPSPKVYIQKEGVGKRGSFVGIEPYLNKYSYATEDSFYFVLKGYLQETKEKELLFVDRSIIVLPEYIGTWLVVTGDDKSIFASNTIQEAMEVLVKHNLGSFLWYYLFNTSYSTDTLKETLFRMKAWQMADRYQSVFARLAREYRVSIVAGSIVLPHPKVIEGKITPTDGPLENVSFYFHPDGRVDDQIVRKLFPIIEEKEFLKEGKLEENAIYQTSLGKLYTMVCADSWFPEVYKELKKSEAELLAVPSFVAPIDSWTNKWNGYNGYANPSDVEKKDIGNISEKTAWKKYAMSGRLKDPKVKAGINVFFRGEIWDMAANGDAFLSLGGKPVSNFVKEEKNQGRIYVLFL
;
A
#
# COMPACT_ATOMS: atom_id res chain seq x y z
N MET A 1 57.22 -27.74 -45.45
CA MET A 1 56.38 -28.45 -44.45
C MET A 1 55.92 -27.41 -43.43
N ARG A 2 54.64 -26.99 -43.43
CA ARG A 2 53.55 -27.47 -42.54
C ARG A 2 53.91 -27.26 -41.06
N PHE A 3 53.21 -26.51 -40.18
CA PHE A 3 51.93 -25.78 -40.12
C PHE A 3 52.00 -24.76 -38.96
N PRO A 4 51.26 -23.63 -38.94
CA PRO A 4 50.83 -23.00 -37.71
C PRO A 4 49.51 -23.63 -37.23
N VAL A 5 49.44 -24.04 -35.96
CA VAL A 5 48.20 -24.51 -35.33
C VAL A 5 47.41 -23.28 -34.87
N SER A 6 46.28 -23.02 -35.52
CA SER A 6 45.27 -22.07 -35.04
C SER A 6 44.32 -22.82 -34.11
N PHE A 7 44.18 -22.35 -32.87
CA PHE A 7 43.11 -22.78 -31.97
C PHE A 7 41.93 -21.82 -32.15
N SER A 8 41.03 -22.14 -33.07
CA SER A 8 39.70 -21.55 -33.08
C SER A 8 38.82 -22.31 -32.09
N VAL A 9 38.55 -21.70 -30.93
CA VAL A 9 37.48 -22.17 -30.05
C VAL A 9 36.18 -21.61 -30.61
N PHE A 10 35.48 -22.43 -31.40
CA PHE A 10 34.06 -22.19 -31.68
C PHE A 10 33.29 -22.44 -30.39
N VAL A 11 32.92 -21.36 -29.70
CA VAL A 11 31.88 -21.43 -28.68
C VAL A 11 30.56 -21.52 -29.41
N THR A 12 30.10 -22.74 -29.65
CA THR A 12 28.73 -22.99 -30.07
C THR A 12 27.83 -22.68 -28.87
N ILE A 13 27.36 -21.43 -28.77
CA ILE A 13 26.26 -21.10 -27.87
C ILE A 13 25.03 -21.74 -28.48
N THR A 14 24.77 -22.99 -28.11
CA THR A 14 23.47 -23.61 -28.33
C THR A 14 22.50 -22.90 -27.41
N VAL A 15 21.90 -21.81 -27.90
CA VAL A 15 20.77 -21.16 -27.24
C VAL A 15 19.62 -22.17 -27.32
N PHE A 16 19.51 -23.03 -26.32
CA PHE A 16 18.25 -23.71 -26.05
C PHE A 16 17.28 -22.62 -25.61
N THR A 17 16.52 -22.08 -26.57
CA THR A 17 15.30 -21.35 -26.25
C THR A 17 14.30 -22.35 -25.71
N VAL A 18 14.42 -22.70 -24.42
CA VAL A 18 13.30 -23.24 -23.67
C VAL A 18 12.32 -22.09 -23.56
N HIS A 19 11.40 -22.01 -24.52
CA HIS A 19 10.21 -21.18 -24.39
C HIS A 19 9.35 -21.84 -23.31
N CYS A 20 9.70 -21.59 -22.04
CA CYS A 20 8.82 -21.91 -20.93
C CYS A 20 7.66 -20.92 -21.06
N GLN A 21 6.59 -21.35 -21.74
CA GLN A 21 5.38 -20.55 -21.88
C GLN A 21 4.87 -20.28 -20.48
N LYS A 22 4.97 -19.02 -20.05
CA LYS A 22 4.48 -18.53 -18.79
C LYS A 22 3.01 -18.92 -18.65
N GLN A 23 2.68 -19.76 -17.66
CA GLN A 23 1.31 -20.20 -17.44
C GLN A 23 0.71 -19.34 -16.35
N VAL A 24 -0.23 -18.47 -16.70
CA VAL A 24 -0.98 -17.68 -15.71
C VAL A 24 -1.93 -18.59 -14.93
N VAL A 25 -2.31 -18.17 -13.72
CA VAL A 25 -3.28 -18.90 -12.90
C VAL A 25 -4.62 -18.98 -13.65
N PRO A 26 -5.21 -20.17 -13.84
CA PRO A 26 -6.52 -20.31 -14.50
C PRO A 26 -7.63 -19.58 -13.73
N GLN A 27 -8.59 -19.02 -14.45
CA GLN A 27 -9.69 -18.26 -13.83
C GLN A 27 -10.50 -19.10 -12.83
N GLU A 28 -10.70 -20.40 -13.10
CA GLU A 28 -11.38 -21.32 -12.19
C GLU A 28 -10.63 -21.46 -10.85
N GLU A 29 -9.31 -21.48 -10.89
CA GLU A 29 -8.46 -21.56 -9.70
C GLU A 29 -8.51 -20.23 -8.92
N ILE A 30 -8.42 -19.09 -9.61
CA ILE A 30 -8.59 -17.77 -9.00
C ILE A 30 -9.94 -17.68 -8.29
N SER A 31 -11.05 -17.99 -8.98
CA SER A 31 -12.40 -17.93 -8.40
C SER A 31 -12.56 -18.84 -7.18
N LYS A 32 -11.89 -20.00 -7.14
CA LYS A 32 -11.91 -20.92 -6.01
C LYS A 32 -11.17 -20.38 -4.78
N TYR A 33 -10.06 -19.68 -4.99
CA TYR A 33 -9.19 -19.23 -3.90
C TYR A 33 -9.30 -17.73 -3.58
N LEU A 34 -10.08 -16.97 -4.33
CA LEU A 34 -10.39 -15.58 -3.99
C LEU A 34 -11.11 -15.49 -2.64
N PRO A 35 -10.79 -14.49 -1.81
CA PRO A 35 -11.44 -14.33 -0.52
C PRO A 35 -12.90 -13.90 -0.72
N SER A 36 -13.81 -14.51 0.04
CA SER A 36 -15.21 -14.10 0.17
C SER A 36 -15.51 -13.71 1.62
N PRO A 37 -14.92 -12.61 2.11
CA PRO A 37 -14.97 -12.25 3.52
C PRO A 37 -16.34 -11.72 3.91
N LYS A 38 -16.72 -11.92 5.18
CA LYS A 38 -17.81 -11.13 5.78
C LYS A 38 -17.34 -9.69 5.89
N VAL A 39 -18.23 -8.76 5.58
CA VAL A 39 -17.94 -7.32 5.64
C VAL A 39 -18.58 -6.72 6.90
N TYR A 40 -17.74 -6.26 7.82
CA TYR A 40 -18.17 -5.43 8.94
C TYR A 40 -18.29 -3.97 8.49
N ILE A 41 -19.35 -3.29 8.90
CA ILE A 41 -19.56 -1.87 8.59
C ILE A 41 -19.87 -1.10 9.86
N GLN A 42 -19.10 -0.04 10.11
CA GLN A 42 -19.37 0.95 11.15
C GLN A 42 -19.64 2.30 10.50
N LYS A 43 -20.66 3.01 11.02
CA LYS A 43 -21.10 4.32 10.53
C LYS A 43 -21.11 5.30 11.68
N GLU A 44 -20.52 6.47 11.47
CA GLU A 44 -20.38 7.51 12.49
C GLU A 44 -20.63 8.88 11.86
N GLY A 45 -21.05 9.84 12.67
CA GLY A 45 -21.46 11.17 12.20
C GLY A 45 -22.87 11.20 11.61
N VAL A 46 -23.40 12.41 11.40
CA VAL A 46 -24.78 12.67 10.94
C VAL A 46 -24.85 13.67 9.78
N GLY A 47 -23.71 14.01 9.20
CA GLY A 47 -23.60 15.01 8.15
C GLY A 47 -24.18 14.58 6.80
N LYS A 48 -24.42 15.55 5.93
CA LYS A 48 -24.95 15.36 4.56
C LYS A 48 -24.05 15.97 3.47
N ARG A 49 -22.88 16.51 3.85
CA ARG A 49 -21.93 17.10 2.91
C ARG A 49 -21.24 16.00 2.09
N GLY A 50 -20.96 14.87 2.71
CA GLY A 50 -20.50 13.66 2.04
C GLY A 50 -19.96 12.62 3.01
N SER A 51 -19.16 11.67 2.52
CA SER A 51 -18.60 10.60 3.36
C SER A 51 -17.10 10.43 3.21
N PHE A 52 -16.42 10.30 4.35
CA PHE A 52 -15.02 9.88 4.40
C PHE A 52 -15.00 8.41 4.82
N VAL A 53 -14.49 7.53 3.95
CA VAL A 53 -14.70 6.09 4.04
C VAL A 53 -13.37 5.37 4.11
N GLY A 54 -13.08 4.70 5.22
CA GLY A 54 -11.96 3.78 5.33
C GLY A 54 -12.37 2.36 4.94
N ILE A 55 -11.59 1.69 4.11
CA ILE A 55 -11.83 0.29 3.74
C ILE A 55 -10.59 -0.54 4.08
N GLU A 56 -10.78 -1.61 4.84
CA GLU A 56 -9.78 -2.63 5.12
C GLU A 56 -10.19 -3.92 4.41
N PRO A 57 -9.85 -4.08 3.10
CA PRO A 57 -10.19 -5.29 2.37
C PRO A 57 -9.39 -6.46 2.92
N TYR A 58 -9.99 -7.65 2.97
CA TYR A 58 -9.27 -8.88 3.27
C TYR A 58 -8.73 -9.47 1.97
N LEU A 59 -7.41 -9.39 1.77
CA LEU A 59 -6.75 -9.79 0.54
C LEU A 59 -5.90 -11.05 0.74
N ASN A 60 -5.68 -11.79 -0.33
CA ASN A 60 -4.71 -12.90 -0.33
C ASN A 60 -3.87 -12.90 -1.61
N LYS A 61 -2.90 -13.83 -1.73
CA LYS A 61 -2.07 -13.93 -2.93
C LYS A 61 -2.87 -14.02 -4.23
N TYR A 62 -4.00 -14.73 -4.26
CA TYR A 62 -4.85 -14.85 -5.45
C TYR A 62 -5.63 -13.58 -5.79
N SER A 63 -5.80 -12.67 -4.83
CA SER A 63 -6.31 -11.32 -5.09
C SER A 63 -5.39 -10.56 -6.06
N TYR A 64 -4.10 -10.89 -6.08
CA TYR A 64 -3.09 -10.28 -6.95
C TYR A 64 -2.73 -11.12 -8.18
N ALA A 65 -3.43 -12.23 -8.44
CA ALA A 65 -3.15 -13.10 -9.57
C ALA A 65 -3.31 -12.39 -10.92
N THR A 66 -4.38 -11.63 -11.08
CA THR A 66 -4.66 -10.81 -12.27
C THR A 66 -5.08 -9.40 -11.87
N GLU A 67 -5.03 -8.46 -12.81
CA GLU A 67 -5.56 -7.12 -12.59
C GLU A 67 -7.06 -7.17 -12.28
N ASP A 68 -7.79 -8.02 -13.00
CA ASP A 68 -9.22 -8.24 -12.79
C ASP A 68 -9.52 -8.80 -11.41
N SER A 69 -8.75 -9.78 -10.91
CA SER A 69 -8.96 -10.33 -9.56
C SER A 69 -8.83 -9.25 -8.49
N PHE A 70 -7.81 -8.39 -8.61
CA PHE A 70 -7.59 -7.29 -7.68
C PHE A 70 -8.73 -6.26 -7.77
N TYR A 71 -9.09 -5.86 -8.99
CA TYR A 71 -10.20 -4.95 -9.24
C TYR A 71 -11.52 -5.48 -8.68
N PHE A 72 -11.88 -6.75 -8.92
CA PHE A 72 -13.17 -7.31 -8.50
C PHE A 72 -13.29 -7.42 -6.98
N VAL A 73 -12.20 -7.75 -6.27
CA VAL A 73 -12.22 -7.77 -4.80
C VAL A 73 -12.48 -6.37 -4.25
N LEU A 74 -11.76 -5.34 -4.73
CA LEU A 74 -11.96 -3.95 -4.28
C LEU A 74 -13.32 -3.39 -4.71
N LYS A 75 -13.77 -3.72 -5.92
CA LYS A 75 -15.10 -3.40 -6.43
C LYS A 75 -16.18 -3.92 -5.48
N GLY A 76 -16.03 -5.13 -4.93
CA GLY A 76 -16.99 -5.72 -3.99
C GLY A 76 -17.25 -4.82 -2.78
N TYR A 77 -16.20 -4.24 -2.19
CA TYR A 77 -16.34 -3.32 -1.06
C TYR A 77 -17.02 -2.00 -1.43
N LEU A 78 -16.68 -1.42 -2.59
CA LEU A 78 -17.33 -0.19 -3.06
C LEU A 78 -18.79 -0.44 -3.46
N GLN A 79 -19.09 -1.59 -4.05
CA GLN A 79 -20.45 -2.01 -4.38
C GLN A 79 -21.29 -2.16 -3.11
N GLU A 80 -20.79 -2.86 -2.09
CA GLU A 80 -21.45 -3.00 -0.79
C GLU A 80 -21.71 -1.62 -0.15
N THR A 81 -20.73 -0.71 -0.23
CA THR A 81 -20.85 0.66 0.29
C THR A 81 -21.93 1.46 -0.46
N LYS A 82 -22.00 1.30 -1.79
CA LYS A 82 -22.98 1.95 -2.66
C LYS A 82 -24.39 1.42 -2.43
N GLU A 83 -24.57 0.10 -2.37
CA GLU A 83 -25.87 -0.56 -2.16
C GLU A 83 -26.49 -0.20 -0.81
N LYS A 84 -25.67 0.11 0.19
CA LYS A 84 -26.12 0.61 1.49
C LYS A 84 -26.27 2.14 1.56
N GLU A 85 -26.19 2.83 0.43
CA GLU A 85 -26.35 4.28 0.28
C GLU A 85 -25.35 5.09 1.14
N LEU A 86 -24.11 4.58 1.29
CA LEU A 86 -23.08 5.21 2.13
C LEU A 86 -22.12 6.10 1.32
N LEU A 87 -22.27 6.12 0.00
CA LEU A 87 -21.49 6.96 -0.93
C LEU A 87 -22.32 8.15 -1.40
N PHE A 88 -21.65 9.29 -1.49
CA PHE A 88 -22.13 10.51 -2.11
C PHE A 88 -21.33 10.74 -3.38
N VAL A 89 -22.02 10.82 -4.51
CA VAL A 89 -21.42 11.10 -5.83
C VAL A 89 -20.60 12.39 -5.76
N ASP A 90 -19.33 12.29 -6.17
CA ASP A 90 -18.28 13.31 -6.15
C ASP A 90 -17.97 13.91 -4.77
N ARG A 91 -18.56 13.37 -3.69
CA ARG A 91 -18.40 13.84 -2.32
C ARG A 91 -18.10 12.70 -1.35
N SER A 92 -17.53 11.62 -1.87
CA SER A 92 -16.97 10.55 -1.06
C SER A 92 -15.48 10.41 -1.33
N ILE A 93 -14.71 10.23 -0.25
CA ILE A 93 -13.27 9.96 -0.33
C ILE A 93 -13.03 8.62 0.34
N ILE A 94 -12.50 7.67 -0.42
CA ILE A 94 -12.14 6.34 0.03
C ILE A 94 -10.67 6.34 0.48
N VAL A 95 -10.36 5.71 1.61
CA VAL A 95 -9.01 5.51 2.12
C VAL A 95 -8.74 4.02 2.18
N LEU A 96 -7.69 3.59 1.48
CA LEU A 96 -7.22 2.21 1.45
C LEU A 96 -5.91 2.05 2.22
N PRO A 97 -5.52 0.82 2.59
CA PRO A 97 -4.35 0.59 3.44
C PRO A 97 -3.01 0.67 2.71
N GLU A 98 -1.94 0.84 3.48
CA GLU A 98 -0.56 0.83 2.98
C GLU A 98 -0.22 -0.53 2.30
N TYR A 99 0.73 -0.50 1.38
CA TYR A 99 1.26 -1.64 0.63
C TYR A 99 0.25 -2.38 -0.26
N ILE A 100 -1.01 -1.92 -0.34
CA ILE A 100 -2.05 -2.56 -1.15
C ILE A 100 -1.66 -2.66 -2.64
N GLY A 101 -0.90 -1.70 -3.17
CA GLY A 101 -0.44 -1.74 -4.56
C GLY A 101 0.85 -2.53 -4.76
N THR A 102 1.64 -2.77 -3.71
CA THR A 102 3.00 -3.31 -3.83
C THR A 102 3.00 -4.77 -4.27
N TRP A 103 1.96 -5.54 -3.93
CA TRP A 103 1.84 -6.95 -4.31
C TRP A 103 1.48 -7.16 -5.79
N LEU A 104 1.17 -6.09 -6.54
CA LEU A 104 1.00 -6.13 -8.00
C LEU A 104 2.28 -6.55 -8.75
N VAL A 105 3.41 -6.63 -8.03
CA VAL A 105 4.70 -7.12 -8.50
C VAL A 105 4.63 -8.54 -9.08
N VAL A 106 3.70 -9.37 -8.62
CA VAL A 106 3.48 -10.74 -9.11
C VAL A 106 2.31 -10.86 -10.10
N THR A 107 1.60 -9.78 -10.40
CA THR A 107 0.36 -9.88 -11.17
C THR A 107 0.63 -10.34 -12.60
N GLY A 108 -0.17 -11.29 -13.09
CA GLY A 108 0.06 -11.93 -14.39
C GLY A 108 1.42 -12.64 -14.48
N ASP A 109 2.05 -12.96 -13.34
CA ASP A 109 3.21 -13.85 -13.31
C ASP A 109 2.84 -15.34 -13.36
N ASP A 110 3.85 -16.21 -13.42
CA ASP A 110 3.65 -17.65 -13.56
C ASP A 110 2.89 -18.21 -12.34
N LYS A 111 1.98 -19.15 -12.59
CA LYS A 111 1.15 -19.80 -11.57
C LYS A 111 1.96 -20.44 -10.45
N SER A 112 3.20 -20.84 -10.72
CA SER A 112 4.11 -21.42 -9.72
C SER A 112 4.40 -20.48 -8.55
N ILE A 113 4.38 -19.16 -8.75
CA ILE A 113 4.52 -18.17 -7.68
C ILE A 113 3.35 -18.26 -6.69
N PHE A 114 2.14 -18.48 -7.20
CA PHE A 114 0.93 -18.63 -6.39
C PHE A 114 0.85 -20.01 -5.71
N ALA A 115 1.59 -21.00 -6.21
CA ALA A 115 1.74 -22.30 -5.56
C ALA A 115 2.76 -22.30 -4.40
N SER A 116 3.65 -21.30 -4.32
CA SER A 116 4.60 -21.15 -3.22
C SER A 116 3.91 -20.98 -1.86
N ASN A 117 4.61 -21.36 -0.78
CA ASN A 117 4.11 -21.24 0.58
C ASN A 117 4.57 -19.95 1.25
N THR A 118 5.76 -19.46 0.91
CA THR A 118 6.37 -18.28 1.52
C THR A 118 6.62 -17.16 0.51
N ILE A 119 6.72 -15.91 1.00
CA ILE A 119 7.13 -14.75 0.20
C ILE A 119 8.54 -14.98 -0.38
N GLN A 120 9.46 -15.55 0.40
CA GLN A 120 10.81 -15.84 -0.05
C GLN A 120 10.82 -16.80 -1.25
N GLU A 121 10.09 -17.91 -1.16
CA GLU A 121 9.94 -18.85 -2.27
C GLU A 121 9.30 -18.18 -3.50
N ALA A 122 8.26 -17.38 -3.29
CA ALA A 122 7.58 -16.66 -4.36
C ALA A 122 8.51 -15.68 -5.09
N MET A 123 9.35 -14.95 -4.34
CA MET A 123 10.37 -14.05 -4.91
C MET A 123 11.42 -14.82 -5.72
N GLU A 124 11.91 -15.95 -5.22
CA GLU A 124 12.87 -16.79 -5.95
C GLU A 124 12.29 -17.31 -7.26
N VAL A 125 11.04 -17.77 -7.26
CA VAL A 125 10.33 -18.20 -8.46
C VAL A 125 10.14 -17.02 -9.42
N LEU A 126 9.77 -15.84 -8.91
CA LEU A 126 9.64 -14.62 -9.72
C LEU A 126 10.96 -14.27 -10.42
N VAL A 127 12.09 -14.32 -9.70
CA VAL A 127 13.43 -14.08 -10.26
C VAL A 127 13.76 -15.13 -11.32
N LYS A 128 13.54 -16.42 -11.05
CA LYS A 128 13.81 -17.50 -12.01
C LYS A 128 13.03 -17.32 -13.31
N HIS A 129 11.74 -16.98 -13.24
CA HIS A 129 10.90 -16.76 -14.41
C HIS A 129 11.21 -15.46 -15.17
N ASN A 130 11.92 -14.52 -14.55
CA ASN A 130 12.28 -13.24 -15.15
C ASN A 130 13.81 -13.05 -15.22
N LEU A 131 14.59 -14.13 -15.25
CA LEU A 131 16.04 -14.10 -15.01
C LEU A 131 16.80 -13.13 -15.93
N GLY A 132 16.48 -13.12 -17.23
CA GLY A 132 17.13 -12.21 -18.17
C GLY A 132 16.89 -10.73 -17.84
N SER A 133 15.63 -10.37 -17.54
CA SER A 133 15.29 -9.01 -17.11
C SER A 133 15.92 -8.71 -15.75
N PHE A 134 15.86 -9.63 -14.80
CA PHE A 134 16.43 -9.44 -13.47
C PHE A 134 17.93 -9.17 -13.55
N LEU A 135 18.69 -9.99 -14.28
CA LEU A 135 20.13 -9.80 -14.48
C LEU A 135 20.45 -8.48 -15.19
N TRP A 136 19.63 -8.08 -16.18
CA TRP A 136 19.80 -6.80 -16.84
C TRP A 136 19.69 -5.64 -15.86
N TYR A 137 18.61 -5.58 -15.06
CA TYR A 137 18.44 -4.53 -14.06
C TYR A 137 19.50 -4.60 -12.96
N TYR A 138 19.88 -5.80 -12.52
CA TYR A 138 20.88 -5.99 -11.47
C TYR A 138 22.28 -5.48 -11.89
N LEU A 139 22.66 -5.69 -13.15
CA LEU A 139 24.00 -5.36 -13.65
C LEU A 139 24.11 -3.92 -14.20
N PHE A 140 23.03 -3.39 -14.77
CA PHE A 140 23.09 -2.14 -15.55
C PHE A 140 22.35 -0.95 -14.91
N ASN A 141 21.56 -1.14 -13.85
CA ASN A 141 20.94 -0.02 -13.16
C ASN A 141 21.75 0.39 -11.92
N THR A 142 21.72 1.68 -11.61
CA THR A 142 22.21 2.18 -10.34
C THR A 142 21.38 1.61 -9.20
N SER A 143 22.05 1.00 -8.23
CA SER A 143 21.44 0.61 -6.96
C SER A 143 21.54 1.76 -5.97
N TYR A 144 20.46 2.01 -5.25
CA TYR A 144 20.35 3.02 -4.20
C TYR A 144 20.15 2.40 -2.81
N SER A 145 20.12 1.07 -2.73
CA SER A 145 19.80 0.31 -1.52
C SER A 145 20.96 -0.56 -1.03
N THR A 146 20.88 -0.99 0.23
CA THR A 146 21.74 -2.07 0.73
C THR A 146 21.20 -3.44 0.34
N ASP A 147 19.87 -3.60 0.27
CA ASP A 147 19.22 -4.78 -0.27
C ASP A 147 18.97 -4.62 -1.78
N THR A 148 20.02 -4.88 -2.55
CA THR A 148 20.03 -4.75 -4.02
C THR A 148 19.08 -5.74 -4.70
N LEU A 149 18.79 -6.89 -4.07
CA LEU A 149 17.93 -7.93 -4.64
C LEU A 149 16.46 -7.49 -4.61
N LYS A 150 15.97 -7.03 -3.45
CA LYS A 150 14.62 -6.48 -3.35
C LYS A 150 14.46 -5.24 -4.23
N GLU A 151 15.48 -4.37 -4.25
CA GLU A 151 15.45 -3.18 -5.11
C GLU A 151 15.28 -3.54 -6.59
N THR A 152 16.12 -4.46 -7.08
CA THR A 152 16.08 -4.92 -8.46
C THR A 152 14.73 -5.53 -8.82
N LEU A 153 14.15 -6.33 -7.91
CA LEU A 153 12.88 -7.00 -8.13
C LEU A 153 11.74 -6.00 -8.36
N PHE A 154 11.61 -4.99 -7.49
CA PHE A 154 10.58 -3.95 -7.66
C PHE A 154 10.87 -3.07 -8.88
N ARG A 155 12.12 -2.68 -9.11
CA ARG A 155 12.51 -1.85 -10.25
C ARG A 155 12.20 -2.53 -11.58
N MET A 156 12.48 -3.83 -11.70
CA MET A 156 12.16 -4.65 -12.87
C MET A 156 10.67 -4.65 -13.20
N LYS A 157 9.80 -4.59 -12.19
CA LYS A 157 8.33 -4.69 -12.32
C LYS A 157 7.61 -3.35 -12.24
N ALA A 158 8.34 -2.26 -12.02
CA ALA A 158 7.79 -0.97 -11.66
C ALA A 158 6.78 -0.42 -12.69
N TRP A 159 7.07 -0.57 -13.98
CA TRP A 159 6.16 -0.12 -15.04
C TRP A 159 4.84 -0.88 -15.06
N GLN A 160 4.89 -2.22 -14.95
CA GLN A 160 3.67 -3.03 -14.89
C GLN A 160 2.87 -2.76 -13.61
N MET A 161 3.58 -2.59 -12.48
CA MET A 161 2.96 -2.23 -11.21
C MET A 161 2.22 -0.88 -11.28
N ALA A 162 2.89 0.16 -11.77
CA ALA A 162 2.33 1.50 -11.90
C ALA A 162 1.10 1.52 -12.83
N ASP A 163 1.19 0.87 -13.99
CA ASP A 163 0.12 0.81 -14.98
C ASP A 163 -1.15 0.12 -14.43
N ARG A 164 -0.99 -1.04 -13.81
CA ARG A 164 -2.09 -1.80 -13.18
C ARG A 164 -2.70 -1.07 -12.00
N TYR A 165 -1.85 -0.52 -11.14
CA TYR A 165 -2.29 0.28 -10.00
C TYR A 165 -3.15 1.46 -10.47
N GLN A 166 -2.67 2.21 -11.47
CA GLN A 166 -3.41 3.32 -12.05
C GLN A 166 -4.71 2.86 -12.70
N SER A 167 -4.68 1.81 -13.52
CA SER A 167 -5.84 1.27 -14.22
C SER A 167 -6.97 0.92 -13.24
N VAL A 168 -6.65 0.14 -12.19
CA VAL A 168 -7.63 -0.31 -11.20
C VAL A 168 -8.23 0.87 -10.43
N PHE A 169 -7.40 1.76 -9.88
CA PHE A 169 -7.91 2.86 -9.06
C PHE A 169 -8.61 3.94 -9.87
N ALA A 170 -8.14 4.25 -11.09
CA ALA A 170 -8.84 5.14 -12.01
C ALA A 170 -10.23 4.59 -12.38
N ARG A 171 -10.32 3.28 -12.65
CA ARG A 171 -11.58 2.62 -12.97
C ARG A 171 -12.55 2.64 -11.79
N LEU A 172 -12.10 2.27 -10.59
CA LEU A 172 -12.93 2.29 -9.39
C LEU A 172 -13.42 3.72 -9.07
N ALA A 173 -12.52 4.71 -9.11
CA ALA A 173 -12.87 6.10 -8.84
C ALA A 173 -13.97 6.61 -9.80
N ARG A 174 -13.80 6.36 -11.11
CA ARG A 174 -14.74 6.76 -12.16
C ARG A 174 -16.09 6.05 -12.06
N GLU A 175 -16.08 4.73 -11.85
CA GLU A 175 -17.29 3.90 -11.82
C GLU A 175 -18.20 4.23 -10.63
N TYR A 176 -17.60 4.51 -9.47
CA TYR A 176 -18.33 4.86 -8.25
C TYR A 176 -18.47 6.37 -8.04
N ARG A 177 -17.81 7.18 -8.86
CA ARG A 177 -17.78 8.65 -8.74
C ARG A 177 -17.34 9.09 -7.35
N VAL A 178 -16.21 8.55 -6.92
CA VAL A 178 -15.59 8.82 -5.61
C VAL A 178 -14.12 9.13 -5.78
N SER A 179 -13.57 9.94 -4.88
CA SER A 179 -12.13 10.09 -4.78
C SER A 179 -11.51 8.93 -4.00
N ILE A 180 -10.24 8.59 -4.27
CA ILE A 180 -9.55 7.48 -3.60
C ILE A 180 -8.13 7.90 -3.20
N VAL A 181 -7.84 7.84 -1.89
CA VAL A 181 -6.47 7.69 -1.37
C VAL A 181 -6.13 6.22 -1.52
N ALA A 182 -5.38 5.89 -2.58
CA ALA A 182 -5.22 4.53 -3.09
C ALA A 182 -4.20 3.69 -2.31
N GLY A 183 -4.22 3.79 -0.98
CA GLY A 183 -3.28 3.09 -0.11
C GLY A 183 -1.86 3.51 -0.43
N SER A 184 -0.95 2.55 -0.55
CA SER A 184 0.38 2.85 -1.06
C SER A 184 0.96 1.75 -1.95
N ILE A 185 2.02 2.10 -2.67
CA ILE A 185 2.78 1.26 -3.58
C ILE A 185 4.28 1.61 -3.53
N VAL A 186 5.15 0.62 -3.70
CA VAL A 186 6.59 0.83 -3.86
C VAL A 186 6.94 1.02 -5.33
N LEU A 187 7.54 2.17 -5.68
CA LEU A 187 7.99 2.50 -7.03
C LEU A 187 9.32 3.27 -6.99
N PRO A 188 10.16 3.19 -8.05
CA PRO A 188 11.40 3.97 -8.14
C PRO A 188 11.09 5.43 -8.46
N HIS A 189 11.24 6.29 -7.46
CA HIS A 189 11.06 7.74 -7.47
C HIS A 189 10.02 8.23 -8.51
N PRO A 190 8.75 7.85 -8.34
CA PRO A 190 7.74 8.02 -9.39
C PRO A 190 7.35 9.49 -9.55
N LYS A 191 6.86 9.82 -10.75
CA LYS A 191 6.25 11.10 -11.11
C LYS A 191 4.91 10.86 -11.78
N VAL A 192 4.04 11.86 -11.81
CA VAL A 192 2.86 11.85 -12.67
C VAL A 192 3.13 12.78 -13.85
N ILE A 193 3.23 12.20 -15.04
CA ILE A 193 3.52 12.92 -16.29
C ILE A 193 2.31 12.75 -17.19
N GLU A 194 1.68 13.86 -17.58
CA GLU A 194 0.49 13.86 -18.45
C GLU A 194 -0.64 12.94 -17.92
N GLY A 195 -0.83 12.91 -16.59
CA GLY A 195 -1.83 12.08 -15.94
C GLY A 195 -1.46 10.59 -15.89
N LYS A 196 -0.20 10.20 -16.12
CA LYS A 196 0.29 8.83 -16.00
C LYS A 196 1.35 8.68 -14.91
N ILE A 197 1.16 7.71 -14.01
CA ILE A 197 2.16 7.30 -13.02
C ILE A 197 3.35 6.70 -13.78
N THR A 198 4.49 7.39 -13.67
CA THR A 198 5.71 7.11 -14.41
C THR A 198 6.84 6.83 -13.41
N PRO A 199 7.23 5.56 -13.24
CA PRO A 199 8.45 5.19 -12.53
C PRO A 199 9.69 5.81 -13.20
N THR A 200 10.71 6.13 -12.41
CA THR A 200 12.00 6.68 -12.90
C THR A 200 13.17 5.75 -12.55
N ASP A 201 14.39 6.23 -12.73
CA ASP A 201 15.62 5.55 -12.35
C ASP A 201 16.06 5.82 -10.90
N GLY A 202 15.38 6.71 -10.18
CA GLY A 202 15.73 7.07 -8.79
C GLY A 202 15.51 5.95 -7.76
N PRO A 203 15.73 6.24 -6.46
CA PRO A 203 15.58 5.27 -5.38
C PRO A 203 14.13 4.78 -5.25
N LEU A 204 13.92 3.58 -4.70
CA LEU A 204 12.57 3.13 -4.36
C LEU A 204 11.99 3.96 -3.23
N GLU A 205 10.72 4.32 -3.38
CA GLU A 205 9.94 5.08 -2.40
C GLU A 205 8.61 4.35 -2.16
N ASN A 206 8.10 4.37 -0.94
CA ASN A 206 6.73 3.96 -0.64
C ASN A 206 5.83 5.19 -0.76
N VAL A 207 4.93 5.19 -1.74
CA VAL A 207 4.15 6.35 -2.15
C VAL A 207 2.66 6.09 -2.18
N SER A 208 1.86 7.12 -1.94
CA SER A 208 0.40 7.12 -2.03
C SER A 208 -0.06 8.12 -3.08
N PHE A 209 -0.93 7.66 -3.97
CA PHE A 209 -1.56 8.48 -5.01
C PHE A 209 -3.02 8.77 -4.67
N TYR A 210 -3.48 9.95 -5.09
CA TYR A 210 -4.87 10.35 -5.01
C TYR A 210 -5.53 10.27 -6.38
N PHE A 211 -6.70 9.64 -6.46
CA PHE A 211 -7.53 9.58 -7.66
C PHE A 211 -8.78 10.43 -7.46
N HIS A 212 -9.07 11.27 -8.45
CA HIS A 212 -10.26 12.12 -8.52
C HIS A 212 -11.49 11.31 -8.96
N PRO A 213 -12.72 11.79 -8.71
CA PRO A 213 -13.96 11.07 -9.06
C PRO A 213 -14.15 10.76 -10.56
N ASP A 214 -13.40 11.42 -11.44
CA ASP A 214 -13.38 11.15 -12.89
C ASP A 214 -12.36 10.06 -13.29
N GLY A 215 -11.57 9.58 -12.33
CA GLY A 215 -10.50 8.60 -12.51
C GLY A 215 -9.15 9.20 -12.87
N ARG A 216 -8.99 10.53 -12.92
CA ARG A 216 -7.66 11.14 -13.07
C ARG A 216 -6.85 10.95 -11.79
N VAL A 217 -5.58 10.59 -11.94
CA VAL A 217 -4.61 10.66 -10.83
C VAL A 217 -4.17 12.10 -10.64
N ASP A 218 -4.00 12.52 -9.40
CA ASP A 218 -3.44 13.82 -9.04
C ASP A 218 -1.96 13.91 -9.45
N ASP A 219 -1.46 15.11 -9.74
CA ASP A 219 -0.06 15.30 -10.14
C ASP A 219 0.90 15.29 -8.94
N GLN A 220 0.38 15.61 -7.75
CA GLN A 220 1.11 15.54 -6.50
C GLN A 220 1.07 14.13 -5.91
N ILE A 221 2.12 13.77 -5.17
CA ILE A 221 2.33 12.43 -4.63
C ILE A 221 2.67 12.57 -3.15
N VAL A 222 2.11 11.70 -2.32
CA VAL A 222 2.50 11.59 -0.91
C VAL A 222 3.57 10.50 -0.80
N ARG A 223 4.69 10.81 -0.17
CA ARG A 223 5.82 9.91 0.08
C ARG A 223 5.92 9.62 1.56
N LYS A 224 6.16 8.34 1.90
CA LYS A 224 6.42 7.93 3.28
C LYS A 224 7.67 8.65 3.80
N LEU A 225 7.52 9.35 4.92
CA LEU A 225 8.57 10.19 5.50
C LEU A 225 9.44 9.40 6.47
N PHE A 226 8.86 8.43 7.17
CA PHE A 226 9.55 7.68 8.20
C PHE A 226 9.51 6.16 7.96
N PRO A 227 10.31 5.63 7.01
CA PRO A 227 10.44 4.19 6.83
C PRO A 227 11.04 3.48 8.07
N ILE A 228 10.51 2.32 8.45
CA ILE A 228 11.05 1.50 9.55
C ILE A 228 12.40 0.87 9.18
N ILE A 229 13.13 0.26 10.13
CA ILE A 229 14.50 -0.21 9.86
C ILE A 229 14.57 -1.21 8.71
N GLU A 230 13.60 -2.13 8.61
CA GLU A 230 13.52 -3.13 7.55
C GLU A 230 13.23 -2.51 6.19
N GLU A 231 12.49 -1.40 6.17
CA GLU A 231 12.20 -0.64 4.95
C GLU A 231 13.41 0.18 4.50
N LYS A 232 14.19 0.73 5.43
CA LYS A 232 15.39 1.53 5.13
C LYS A 232 16.46 0.76 4.36
N GLU A 233 16.41 -0.58 4.41
CA GLU A 233 17.31 -1.42 3.62
C GLU A 233 17.11 -1.27 2.11
N PHE A 234 15.90 -0.86 1.66
CA PHE A 234 15.55 -0.75 0.25
C PHE A 234 14.72 0.48 -0.15
N LEU A 235 14.22 1.26 0.79
CA LEU A 235 13.40 2.46 0.54
C LEU A 235 14.12 3.73 0.98
N LYS A 236 13.87 4.80 0.21
CA LYS A 236 14.25 6.17 0.55
C LYS A 236 13.07 6.90 1.21
N GLU A 237 13.39 7.71 2.20
CA GLU A 237 12.44 8.63 2.85
C GLU A 237 12.04 9.79 1.92
N GLY A 238 10.77 10.18 1.98
CA GLY A 238 10.29 11.43 1.39
C GLY A 238 10.68 12.65 2.22
N LYS A 239 10.36 13.85 1.69
CA LYS A 239 10.54 15.10 2.42
C LYS A 239 9.20 15.70 2.80
N LEU A 240 9.08 16.16 4.05
CA LEU A 240 7.84 16.63 4.63
C LEU A 240 7.24 17.79 3.83
N GLU A 241 8.08 18.73 3.39
CA GLU A 241 7.70 19.91 2.61
C GLU A 241 7.29 19.63 1.16
N GLU A 242 7.59 18.43 0.64
CA GLU A 242 7.25 18.01 -0.72
C GLU A 242 5.95 17.19 -0.78
N ASN A 243 5.37 16.82 0.38
CA ASN A 243 4.18 15.98 0.42
C ASN A 243 2.90 16.76 0.07
N ALA A 244 2.06 16.11 -0.76
CA ALA A 244 0.84 16.70 -1.27
C ALA A 244 -0.19 17.05 -0.18
N ILE A 245 -0.93 18.14 -0.42
CA ILE A 245 -2.15 18.49 0.30
C ILE A 245 -3.25 18.60 -0.74
N TYR A 246 -4.20 17.67 -0.74
CA TYR A 246 -5.23 17.61 -1.78
C TYR A 246 -6.40 18.52 -1.42
N GLN A 247 -6.81 19.38 -2.36
CA GLN A 247 -8.07 20.10 -2.24
C GLN A 247 -9.22 19.17 -2.66
N THR A 248 -10.13 18.87 -1.74
CA THR A 248 -11.25 17.96 -2.00
C THR A 248 -12.59 18.66 -1.82
N SER A 249 -13.67 18.00 -2.22
CA SER A 249 -15.04 18.45 -1.99
C SER A 249 -15.44 18.50 -0.50
N LEU A 250 -14.69 17.83 0.38
CA LEU A 250 -14.95 17.73 1.82
C LEU A 250 -14.03 18.62 2.66
N GLY A 251 -13.03 19.24 2.03
CA GLY A 251 -12.00 20.07 2.68
C GLY A 251 -10.59 19.71 2.20
N LYS A 252 -9.58 20.39 2.74
CA LYS A 252 -8.18 20.04 2.49
C LYS A 252 -7.85 18.69 3.15
N LEU A 253 -7.27 17.77 2.39
CA LEU A 253 -6.90 16.42 2.83
C LEU A 253 -5.39 16.31 2.99
N TYR A 254 -4.95 15.87 4.17
CA TYR A 254 -3.59 15.50 4.47
C TYR A 254 -3.47 13.99 4.59
N THR A 255 -2.36 13.41 4.10
CA THR A 255 -2.13 11.96 4.16
C THR A 255 -0.79 11.67 4.84
N MET A 256 -0.78 10.71 5.77
CA MET A 256 0.42 10.21 6.46
C MET A 256 0.54 8.72 6.16
N VAL A 257 1.68 8.24 5.65
CA VAL A 257 1.83 6.81 5.34
C VAL A 257 2.33 6.09 6.59
N CYS A 258 1.41 5.38 7.24
CA CYS A 258 1.68 4.46 8.34
C CYS A 258 2.47 5.06 9.50
N ALA A 259 3.75 4.67 9.62
CA ALA A 259 4.68 5.11 10.65
C ALA A 259 4.79 6.63 10.74
N ASP A 260 4.56 7.35 9.63
CA ASP A 260 4.50 8.82 9.61
C ASP A 260 3.60 9.39 10.71
N SER A 261 2.45 8.74 10.96
CA SER A 261 1.48 9.19 11.96
C SER A 261 1.99 9.12 13.40
N TRP A 262 3.13 8.50 13.66
CA TRP A 262 3.74 8.46 14.99
C TRP A 262 4.56 9.73 15.30
N PHE A 263 4.96 10.49 14.29
CA PHE A 263 5.93 11.58 14.45
C PHE A 263 5.24 12.92 14.76
N PRO A 264 5.61 13.66 15.83
CA PRO A 264 4.96 14.94 16.17
C PRO A 264 5.02 16.00 15.07
N GLU A 265 6.08 16.02 14.27
CA GLU A 265 6.35 16.99 13.21
C GLU A 265 5.28 16.97 12.11
N VAL A 266 4.75 15.80 11.74
CA VAL A 266 3.71 15.72 10.70
C VAL A 266 2.40 16.36 11.15
N TYR A 267 2.12 16.41 12.46
CA TYR A 267 0.95 17.10 13.01
C TYR A 267 1.14 18.63 13.06
N LYS A 268 2.38 19.11 13.15
CA LYS A 268 2.68 20.54 13.01
C LYS A 268 2.39 20.98 11.58
N GLU A 269 2.79 20.18 10.59
CA GLU A 269 2.51 20.47 9.17
C GLU A 269 1.02 20.29 8.84
N LEU A 270 0.34 19.29 9.40
CA LEU A 270 -1.12 19.13 9.32
C LEU A 270 -1.84 20.42 9.77
N LYS A 271 -1.41 20.99 10.89
CA LYS A 271 -2.01 22.24 11.40
C LYS A 271 -1.67 23.44 10.51
N LYS A 272 -0.44 23.53 10.02
CA LYS A 272 0.04 24.61 9.14
C LYS A 272 -0.64 24.61 7.77
N SER A 273 -0.92 23.45 7.22
CA SER A 273 -1.63 23.28 5.94
C SER A 273 -3.12 23.62 6.02
N GLU A 274 -3.66 23.77 7.24
CA GLU A 274 -5.09 23.93 7.52
C GLU A 274 -5.93 22.78 6.96
N ALA A 275 -5.36 21.58 6.94
CA ALA A 275 -6.07 20.39 6.54
C ALA A 275 -7.26 20.13 7.47
N GLU A 276 -8.38 19.74 6.87
CA GLU A 276 -9.63 19.45 7.57
C GLU A 276 -9.90 17.95 7.64
N LEU A 277 -9.16 17.16 6.86
CA LEU A 277 -9.24 15.71 6.78
C LEU A 277 -7.86 15.09 6.91
N LEU A 278 -7.78 13.96 7.61
CA LEU A 278 -6.55 13.18 7.76
C LEU A 278 -6.76 11.72 7.33
N ALA A 279 -6.04 11.26 6.32
CA ALA A 279 -5.96 9.85 5.94
C ALA A 279 -4.64 9.23 6.41
N VAL A 280 -4.70 8.03 6.99
CA VAL A 280 -3.51 7.27 7.39
C VAL A 280 -3.64 5.82 6.87
N PRO A 281 -3.15 5.53 5.66
CA PRO A 281 -2.94 4.15 5.20
C PRO A 281 -1.86 3.48 6.05
N SER A 282 -2.15 2.33 6.67
CA SER A 282 -1.20 1.57 7.50
C SER A 282 -1.12 0.10 7.12
N PHE A 283 0.02 -0.50 7.43
CA PHE A 283 0.28 -1.93 7.32
C PHE A 283 1.08 -2.37 8.56
N VAL A 284 0.60 -3.41 9.25
CA VAL A 284 1.32 -4.03 10.36
C VAL A 284 1.35 -5.53 10.13
N ALA A 285 2.57 -6.08 10.07
CA ALA A 285 2.84 -7.49 10.00
C ALA A 285 4.10 -7.82 10.82
N PRO A 286 4.31 -9.08 11.22
CA PRO A 286 3.34 -10.18 11.20
C PRO A 286 2.11 -9.97 12.09
N ILE A 287 1.12 -10.87 12.00
CA ILE A 287 -0.19 -10.77 12.66
C ILE A 287 -0.12 -10.57 14.19
N ASP A 288 0.87 -11.16 14.84
CA ASP A 288 1.09 -11.11 16.28
C ASP A 288 1.73 -9.80 16.75
N SER A 289 2.37 -9.05 15.84
CA SER A 289 2.94 -7.73 16.14
C SER A 289 1.93 -6.81 16.83
N TRP A 290 0.65 -6.85 16.44
CA TRP A 290 -0.41 -6.00 17.00
C TRP A 290 -0.62 -6.18 18.51
N THR A 291 -0.41 -7.40 19.01
CA THR A 291 -0.60 -7.76 20.43
C THR A 291 0.70 -7.85 21.22
N ASN A 292 1.83 -7.99 20.52
CA ASN A 292 3.14 -8.04 21.13
C ASN A 292 3.49 -6.71 21.82
N LYS A 293 4.47 -6.79 22.72
CA LYS A 293 4.98 -5.61 23.43
C LYS A 293 5.64 -4.64 22.46
N TRP A 294 5.27 -3.37 22.56
CA TRP A 294 5.86 -2.30 21.79
C TRP A 294 7.26 -1.97 22.31
N ASN A 295 8.26 -2.01 21.43
CA ASN A 295 9.67 -1.82 21.78
C ASN A 295 10.19 -0.39 21.56
N GLY A 296 9.30 0.55 21.25
CA GLY A 296 9.67 1.92 20.87
C GLY A 296 9.60 2.13 19.36
N TYR A 297 10.03 3.29 18.91
CA TYR A 297 10.02 3.67 17.49
C TYR A 297 11.04 2.82 16.74
N ASN A 298 10.62 2.28 15.58
CA ASN A 298 11.46 1.48 14.71
C ASN A 298 12.07 2.36 13.61
N GLY A 299 13.40 2.38 13.48
CA GLY A 299 14.13 3.14 12.46
C GLY A 299 14.51 4.58 12.84
N TYR A 300 13.97 5.14 13.93
CA TYR A 300 14.23 6.51 14.39
C TYR A 300 14.28 6.61 15.92
N ALA A 301 14.84 7.72 16.42
CA ALA A 301 14.82 8.01 17.84
C ALA A 301 13.37 8.24 18.34
N ASN A 302 13.09 7.78 19.55
CA ASN A 302 11.81 8.06 20.20
C ASN A 302 11.59 9.57 20.34
N PRO A 303 10.45 10.12 19.89
CA PRO A 303 10.07 11.50 20.16
C PRO A 303 10.08 11.82 21.66
N SER A 304 10.34 13.08 22.00
CA SER A 304 10.48 13.52 23.40
C SER A 304 9.21 13.38 24.23
N ASP A 305 8.04 13.23 23.58
CA ASP A 305 6.75 13.06 24.24
C ASP A 305 6.36 11.59 24.50
N VAL A 306 7.24 10.65 24.15
CA VAL A 306 7.08 9.23 24.49
C VAL A 306 7.41 9.00 25.96
N GLU A 307 6.52 8.29 26.67
CA GLU A 307 6.74 7.92 28.07
C GLU A 307 7.66 6.71 28.14
N LYS A 308 8.84 6.85 28.74
CA LYS A 308 9.83 5.76 28.84
C LYS A 308 9.30 4.48 29.47
N LYS A 309 8.35 4.59 30.40
CA LYS A 309 7.72 3.45 31.08
C LYS A 309 6.84 2.61 30.14
N ASP A 310 6.40 3.13 29.01
CA ASP A 310 5.51 2.41 28.09
C ASP A 310 6.30 1.46 27.19
N ILE A 311 7.56 1.80 26.89
CA ILE A 311 8.48 0.99 26.09
C ILE A 311 8.71 -0.36 26.79
N GLY A 312 8.40 -1.46 26.10
CA GLY A 312 8.49 -2.82 26.60
C GLY A 312 7.36 -3.24 27.54
N ASN A 313 6.37 -2.37 27.80
CA ASN A 313 5.30 -2.60 28.79
C ASN A 313 3.88 -2.52 28.23
N ILE A 314 3.64 -1.76 27.16
CA ILE A 314 2.34 -1.72 26.48
C ILE A 314 2.38 -2.54 25.18
N SER A 315 1.22 -2.95 24.67
CA SER A 315 1.14 -3.60 23.36
C SER A 315 1.30 -2.60 22.21
N GLU A 316 1.68 -3.10 21.03
CA GLU A 316 1.73 -2.34 19.77
C GLU A 316 0.42 -1.60 19.50
N LYS A 317 -0.74 -2.28 19.63
CA LYS A 317 -2.07 -1.64 19.53
C LYS A 317 -2.24 -0.47 20.48
N THR A 318 -1.78 -0.60 21.73
CA THR A 318 -1.89 0.46 22.73
C THR A 318 -0.97 1.63 22.39
N ALA A 319 0.22 1.33 21.87
CA ALA A 319 1.18 2.33 21.42
C ALA A 319 0.65 3.10 20.20
N TRP A 320 0.09 2.43 19.18
CA TRP A 320 -0.62 3.08 18.06
C TRP A 320 -1.72 4.03 18.55
N LYS A 321 -2.56 3.56 19.49
CA LYS A 321 -3.63 4.39 20.05
C LYS A 321 -3.10 5.64 20.76
N LYS A 322 -1.98 5.52 21.48
CA LYS A 322 -1.44 6.58 22.34
C LYS A 322 -0.51 7.55 21.61
N TYR A 323 0.32 7.04 20.71
CA TYR A 323 1.43 7.76 20.10
C TYR A 323 1.29 7.98 18.59
N ALA A 324 0.20 7.54 17.96
CA ALA A 324 -0.11 7.85 16.56
C ALA A 324 -1.36 8.76 16.44
N MET A 325 -2.14 8.60 15.37
CA MET A 325 -3.28 9.48 15.04
C MET A 325 -4.24 9.68 16.22
N SER A 326 -4.71 8.61 16.86
CA SER A 326 -5.74 8.73 17.90
C SER A 326 -5.28 9.51 19.14
N GLY A 327 -3.99 9.49 19.47
CA GLY A 327 -3.46 10.17 20.65
C GLY A 327 -2.97 11.58 20.34
N ARG A 328 -2.57 11.84 19.09
CA ARG A 328 -1.97 13.11 18.64
C ARG A 328 -2.96 14.05 17.98
N LEU A 329 -3.96 13.53 17.25
CA LEU A 329 -4.96 14.34 16.58
C LEU A 329 -5.98 14.90 17.59
N LYS A 330 -5.80 16.16 17.99
CA LYS A 330 -6.67 16.87 18.93
C LYS A 330 -7.26 18.17 18.38
N ASP A 331 -6.91 18.55 17.15
CA ASP A 331 -7.35 19.80 16.55
C ASP A 331 -8.81 19.67 16.08
N PRO A 332 -9.77 20.43 16.65
CA PRO A 332 -11.17 20.38 16.25
C PRO A 332 -11.42 20.91 14.83
N LYS A 333 -10.46 21.61 14.21
CA LYS A 333 -10.53 22.00 12.79
C LYS A 333 -10.42 20.81 11.86
N VAL A 334 -9.78 19.71 12.30
CA VAL A 334 -9.77 18.45 11.56
C VAL A 334 -11.11 17.75 11.80
N LYS A 335 -12.01 17.91 10.84
CA LYS A 335 -13.38 17.40 10.84
C LYS A 335 -13.41 15.88 10.95
N ALA A 336 -12.49 15.19 10.28
CA ALA A 336 -12.42 13.74 10.31
C ALA A 336 -11.00 13.20 10.10
N GLY A 337 -10.68 12.11 10.79
CA GLY A 337 -9.45 11.35 10.63
C GLY A 337 -9.75 9.86 10.51
N ILE A 338 -9.14 9.19 9.54
CA ILE A 338 -9.27 7.74 9.33
C ILE A 338 -7.88 7.14 9.18
N ASN A 339 -7.57 6.17 10.05
CA ASN A 339 -6.42 5.30 9.92
C ASN A 339 -6.90 3.88 9.66
N VAL A 340 -6.56 3.31 8.50
CA VAL A 340 -6.94 1.95 8.09
C VAL A 340 -5.73 1.05 7.96
N PHE A 341 -5.90 -0.22 8.26
CA PHE A 341 -4.84 -1.23 8.26
C PHE A 341 -5.08 -2.29 7.19
N PHE A 342 -3.99 -2.73 6.54
CA PHE A 342 -4.06 -3.82 5.58
C PHE A 342 -4.49 -5.09 6.31
N ARG A 343 -5.38 -5.86 5.69
CA ARG A 343 -5.84 -7.15 6.20
C ARG A 343 -5.66 -8.21 5.14
N GLY A 344 -5.22 -9.39 5.57
CA GLY A 344 -5.05 -10.49 4.63
C GLY A 344 -3.87 -11.40 4.91
N GLU A 345 -3.77 -12.42 4.07
CA GLU A 345 -2.71 -13.43 4.07
C GLU A 345 -2.03 -13.46 2.70
N ILE A 346 -0.85 -12.86 2.63
CA ILE A 346 -0.02 -12.79 1.44
C ILE A 346 1.11 -13.79 1.61
N TRP A 347 0.91 -15.01 1.09
CA TRP A 347 1.74 -16.19 1.41
C TRP A 347 1.80 -16.45 2.92
N ASP A 348 2.99 -16.49 3.51
CA ASP A 348 3.25 -16.70 4.94
C ASP A 348 3.16 -15.40 5.77
N MET A 349 2.92 -14.26 5.12
CA MET A 349 2.73 -12.99 5.79
C MET A 349 1.25 -12.71 6.03
N ALA A 350 0.85 -12.82 7.29
CA ALA A 350 -0.44 -12.35 7.76
C ALA A 350 -0.30 -10.95 8.34
N ALA A 351 -1.20 -10.05 7.95
CA ALA A 351 -1.25 -8.67 8.44
C ALA A 351 -2.52 -8.45 9.27
N ASN A 352 -2.39 -7.61 10.30
CA ASN A 352 -3.50 -7.28 11.20
C ASN A 352 -3.42 -5.81 11.63
N GLY A 353 -4.43 -5.38 12.38
CA GLY A 353 -4.61 -3.99 12.77
C GLY A 353 -6.09 -3.69 12.95
N ASP A 354 -6.38 -2.67 13.74
CA ASP A 354 -7.72 -2.13 13.90
C ASP A 354 -7.71 -0.64 13.56
N ALA A 355 -8.65 -0.22 12.73
CA ALA A 355 -8.77 1.18 12.37
C ALA A 355 -8.89 2.10 13.59
N PHE A 356 -8.28 3.27 13.50
CA PHE A 356 -8.54 4.38 14.41
C PHE A 356 -9.34 5.45 13.67
N LEU A 357 -10.37 5.96 14.32
CA LEU A 357 -11.30 6.92 13.75
C LEU A 357 -11.32 8.18 14.61
N SER A 358 -11.52 9.34 13.99
CA SER A 358 -11.64 10.62 14.67
C SER A 358 -12.70 11.50 14.00
N LEU A 359 -13.51 12.19 14.79
CA LEU A 359 -14.47 13.19 14.35
C LEU A 359 -14.31 14.46 15.19
N GLY A 360 -14.13 15.61 14.53
CA GLY A 360 -13.92 16.91 15.18
C GLY A 360 -12.77 16.91 16.18
N GLY A 361 -11.64 16.29 15.81
CA GLY A 361 -10.46 16.15 16.68
C GLY A 361 -10.63 15.23 17.88
N LYS A 362 -11.71 14.42 17.94
CA LYS A 362 -11.97 13.48 19.04
C LYS A 362 -11.96 12.03 18.53
N PRO A 363 -11.27 11.10 19.22
CA PRO A 363 -11.31 9.69 18.86
C PRO A 363 -12.73 9.12 18.91
N VAL A 364 -13.04 8.27 17.94
CA VAL A 364 -14.27 7.47 17.89
C VAL A 364 -13.91 6.01 18.18
N SER A 365 -14.69 5.36 19.03
CA SER A 365 -14.47 3.96 19.38
C SER A 365 -14.68 3.06 18.16
N ASN A 366 -13.72 2.18 17.88
CA ASN A 366 -13.88 1.11 16.92
C ASN A 366 -14.51 -0.10 17.64
N PHE A 367 -15.68 -0.54 17.18
CA PHE A 367 -16.44 -1.63 17.82
C PHE A 367 -16.29 -2.97 17.11
N VAL A 368 -15.34 -3.08 16.17
CA VAL A 368 -15.13 -4.32 15.43
C VAL A 368 -14.75 -5.45 16.37
N LYS A 369 -15.41 -6.59 16.21
CA LYS A 369 -15.00 -7.84 16.85
C LYS A 369 -14.04 -8.56 15.91
N GLU A 370 -12.95 -9.07 16.46
CA GLU A 370 -11.98 -9.82 15.66
C GLU A 370 -12.63 -11.10 15.14
N GLU A 371 -12.68 -11.22 13.82
CA GLU A 371 -13.14 -12.41 13.12
C GLU A 371 -12.11 -12.81 12.06
N LYS A 372 -11.91 -14.11 11.90
CA LYS A 372 -11.08 -14.67 10.84
C LYS A 372 -11.70 -14.33 9.48
N ASN A 373 -10.87 -13.81 8.56
CA ASN A 373 -11.27 -13.50 7.18
C ASN A 373 -12.41 -12.47 7.07
N GLN A 374 -12.31 -11.38 7.83
CA GLN A 374 -13.26 -10.28 7.80
C GLN A 374 -12.64 -9.04 7.13
N GLY A 375 -13.39 -8.47 6.17
CA GLY A 375 -13.12 -7.14 5.63
C GLY A 375 -13.95 -6.09 6.37
N ARG A 376 -13.49 -4.85 6.41
CA ARG A 376 -14.13 -3.80 7.21
C ARG A 376 -14.32 -2.51 6.42
N ILE A 377 -15.42 -1.83 6.66
CA ILE A 377 -15.76 -0.52 6.08
C ILE A 377 -16.13 0.41 7.24
N TYR A 378 -15.48 1.58 7.28
CA TYR A 378 -15.70 2.62 8.27
C TYR A 378 -16.17 3.88 7.55
N VAL A 379 -17.38 4.36 7.85
CA VAL A 379 -17.97 5.53 7.20
C VAL A 379 -18.12 6.66 8.20
N LEU A 380 -17.49 7.80 7.92
CA LEU A 380 -17.66 9.04 8.67
C LEU A 380 -18.47 10.03 7.82
N PHE A 381 -19.68 10.38 8.24
CA PHE A 381 -20.53 11.37 7.56
C PHE A 381 -20.24 12.79 8.03
N LEU A 382 -19.96 13.71 7.08
CA LEU A 382 -19.51 15.09 7.32
C LEU A 382 -20.50 16.18 6.94
#